data_AF-A0A3M1JXS6-F1
#
_entry.id   AF-A0A3M1JXS6-F1
#
_cell.length_a   1.000
_cell.length_b   1.000
_cell.length_c   1.000
_cell.angle_alpha   90.00
_cell.angle_beta   90.00
_cell.angle_gamma   90.00
#
_symmetry.space_group_name_H-M   'P 1'
#
loop_
_entity.id
_entity.type
_entity.pdbx_description
1 polymer ?
#
loop_
_entity_poly.entity_id
_entity_poly.type
_entity_poly.pdbx_seq_one_letter_code
_entity_poly.pdbx_strand_id
1 'polypeptide(L)'
;MALMSRAGSASASADHGTPELTVFLSRCFAWCVVAAMTVFLLNNYLTNWRGWPGPAASFSGGGALAWVQAALYVAGFAVAIGYVWRTPQQGLRPDSEIIYGVTAFIVRAAFWAVVLVGLTDMVISFMRVEGLLPGVFGQELATDLSRSQFRGQYVHFPMAVAGILIAVFNRGLGFHWLSLLVVAAE
;
A
#
# COMPACT_ATOMS: atom_id res chain seq x y z
N MET A 1 -3.16 -74.02 14.61
CA MET A 1 -3.67 -74.69 13.40
C MET A 1 -4.84 -73.85 12.88
N ALA A 2 -4.74 -73.38 11.64
CA ALA A 2 -5.72 -72.60 10.84
C ALA A 2 -6.08 -71.20 11.36
N LEU A 3 -5.55 -70.09 10.81
CA LEU A 3 -5.73 -69.48 9.48
C LEU A 3 -6.93 -68.52 9.38
N MET A 4 -6.56 -67.25 9.17
CA MET A 4 -7.06 -66.33 8.15
C MET A 4 -8.38 -65.54 8.33
N SER A 5 -8.19 -64.23 8.15
CA SER A 5 -8.90 -63.37 7.21
C SER A 5 -10.22 -62.75 7.67
N ARG A 6 -10.18 -61.44 7.95
CA ARG A 6 -10.67 -60.49 6.94
C ARG A 6 -10.25 -59.05 7.23
N ALA A 7 -9.54 -58.50 6.24
CA ALA A 7 -9.67 -57.16 5.69
C ALA A 7 -9.69 -55.97 6.67
N GLY A 8 -8.51 -55.36 6.82
CA GLY A 8 -8.44 -53.92 7.01
C GLY A 8 -9.09 -53.23 5.81
N SER A 9 -10.23 -52.59 6.04
CA SER A 9 -10.68 -51.48 5.23
C SER A 9 -9.87 -50.27 5.67
N ALA A 10 -8.68 -50.12 5.08
CA ALA A 10 -8.01 -48.84 5.03
C ALA A 10 -9.00 -47.87 4.38
N SER A 11 -9.56 -46.95 5.18
CA SER A 11 -10.21 -45.76 4.67
C SER A 11 -9.17 -45.03 3.84
N ALA A 12 -9.19 -45.23 2.53
CA ALA A 12 -8.57 -44.35 1.58
C ALA A 12 -9.28 -43.00 1.75
N SER A 13 -8.78 -42.18 2.68
CA SER A 13 -9.04 -40.76 2.70
C SER A 13 -8.55 -40.27 1.34
N ALA A 14 -9.49 -40.02 0.43
CA ALA A 14 -9.21 -39.35 -0.81
C ALA A 14 -8.58 -38.01 -0.43
N ASP A 15 -7.26 -37.97 -0.52
CA ASP A 15 -6.47 -36.77 -0.45
C ASP A 15 -6.93 -35.92 -1.64
N HIS A 16 -7.89 -35.03 -1.42
CA HIS A 16 -8.11 -33.90 -2.31
C HIS A 16 -7.00 -32.88 -2.03
N GLY A 17 -5.76 -33.34 -2.14
CA GLY A 17 -4.57 -32.53 -2.05
C GLY A 17 -4.61 -31.58 -3.22
N THR A 18 -4.91 -30.31 -2.96
CA THR A 18 -4.63 -29.26 -3.93
C THR A 18 -3.17 -29.45 -4.37
N PRO A 19 -2.87 -29.48 -5.69
CA PRO A 19 -1.50 -29.70 -6.14
C PRO A 19 -0.55 -28.76 -5.40
N GLU A 20 0.58 -29.27 -4.90
CA GLU A 20 1.66 -28.47 -4.28
C GLU A 20 1.99 -27.22 -5.13
N LEU A 21 1.91 -27.37 -6.46
CA LEU A 21 2.05 -26.29 -7.42
C LEU A 21 1.00 -25.18 -7.26
N THR A 22 -0.27 -25.51 -7.02
CA THR A 22 -1.36 -24.52 -6.85
C THR A 22 -1.15 -23.71 -5.57
N VAL A 23 -0.75 -24.35 -4.47
CA VAL A 23 -0.42 -23.66 -3.21
C VAL A 23 0.78 -22.74 -3.42
N PHE A 24 1.84 -23.23 -4.08
CA PHE A 24 3.01 -22.43 -4.40
C PHE A 24 2.67 -21.19 -5.26
N LEU A 25 1.93 -21.37 -6.35
CA LEU A 25 1.57 -20.28 -7.27
C LEU A 25 0.67 -19.23 -6.61
N SER A 26 -0.30 -19.66 -5.79
CA SER A 26 -1.18 -18.74 -5.07
C SER A 26 -0.42 -17.90 -4.03
N ARG A 27 0.54 -18.49 -3.32
CA ARG A 27 1.44 -17.76 -2.40
C ARG A 27 2.32 -16.76 -3.13
N CYS A 28 2.95 -17.18 -4.23
CA CYS A 28 3.74 -16.28 -5.08
C CYS A 28 2.91 -15.10 -5.57
N PHE A 29 1.71 -15.35 -6.08
CA PHE A 29 0.80 -14.30 -6.53
C PHE A 29 0.47 -13.31 -5.41
N ALA A 30 0.06 -13.81 -4.24
CA ALA A 30 -0.30 -12.96 -3.10
C ALA A 30 0.86 -12.06 -2.63
N TRP A 31 2.07 -12.64 -2.47
CA TRP A 31 3.25 -11.88 -2.09
C TRP A 31 3.72 -10.91 -3.18
N CYS A 32 3.59 -11.27 -4.46
CA CYS A 32 3.88 -10.36 -5.57
C CYS A 32 2.96 -9.13 -5.58
N VAL A 33 1.67 -9.28 -5.26
CA VAL A 33 0.74 -8.14 -5.15
C VAL A 33 1.17 -7.20 -4.02
N VAL A 34 1.53 -7.74 -2.86
CA VAL A 34 2.01 -6.93 -1.73
C VAL A 34 3.34 -6.24 -2.06
N ALA A 35 4.26 -6.94 -2.71
CA ALA A 35 5.52 -6.37 -3.17
C ALA A 35 5.30 -5.25 -4.20
N ALA A 36 4.42 -5.47 -5.19
CA ALA A 36 4.07 -4.46 -6.18
C ALA A 36 3.47 -3.21 -5.53
N MET A 37 2.53 -3.37 -4.60
CA MET A 37 1.96 -2.24 -3.85
C MET A 37 3.04 -1.47 -3.08
N THR A 38 3.94 -2.18 -2.40
CA THR A 38 5.02 -1.56 -1.61
C THR A 38 5.99 -0.78 -2.51
N VAL A 39 6.42 -1.38 -3.62
CA VAL A 39 7.30 -0.73 -4.60
C VAL A 39 6.59 0.45 -5.28
N PHE A 40 5.30 0.34 -5.56
CA PHE A 40 4.50 1.43 -6.12
C PHE A 40 4.46 2.64 -5.18
N LEU A 41 4.19 2.44 -3.89
CA LEU A 41 4.18 3.52 -2.91
C LEU A 41 5.56 4.17 -2.78
N LEU A 42 6.63 3.37 -2.74
CA LEU A 42 8.00 3.88 -2.71
C LEU A 42 8.33 4.69 -3.98
N ASN A 43 7.95 4.20 -5.15
CA ASN A 43 8.18 4.91 -6.41
C ASN A 43 7.37 6.20 -6.51
N ASN A 44 6.15 6.24 -5.96
CA ASN A 44 5.37 7.47 -5.86
C ASN A 44 6.08 8.49 -4.95
N TYR A 45 6.64 8.04 -3.82
CA TYR A 45 7.45 8.91 -2.97
C TYR A 45 8.68 9.47 -3.72
N LEU A 46 9.44 8.60 -4.40
CA LEU A 46 10.65 9.03 -5.13
C LEU A 46 10.31 10.00 -6.27
N THR A 47 9.25 9.74 -7.02
CA THR A 47 8.85 10.55 -8.17
C THR A 47 8.28 11.89 -7.72
N ASN A 48 7.29 11.87 -6.82
CA ASN A 48 6.52 13.06 -6.48
C ASN A 48 7.19 13.95 -5.41
N TRP A 49 8.07 13.40 -4.57
CA TRP A 49 8.78 14.17 -3.54
C TRP A 49 10.26 14.38 -3.89
N ARG A 50 10.98 13.32 -4.28
CA ARG A 50 12.40 13.46 -4.66
C ARG A 50 12.61 13.98 -6.09
N GLY A 51 11.54 14.15 -6.86
CA GLY A 51 11.60 14.67 -8.23
C GLY A 51 12.26 13.69 -9.21
N TRP A 52 12.23 12.40 -8.92
CA TRP A 52 12.79 11.39 -9.81
C TRP A 52 11.92 11.26 -11.08
N PRO A 53 12.50 10.85 -12.23
CA PRO A 53 11.82 10.87 -13.53
C PRO A 53 10.66 9.86 -13.65
N GLY A 54 10.55 8.92 -12.71
CA GLY A 54 9.54 7.88 -12.71
C GLY A 54 9.98 6.63 -13.48
N PRO A 55 9.40 5.46 -13.17
CA PRO A 55 9.76 4.20 -13.82
C PRO A 55 9.40 4.18 -15.31
N ALA A 56 8.32 4.86 -15.73
CA ALA A 56 7.93 4.92 -17.14
C ALA A 56 8.96 5.67 -18.01
N ALA A 57 9.72 6.59 -17.41
CA ALA A 57 10.74 7.36 -18.11
C ALA A 57 11.96 6.51 -18.51
N SER A 58 12.09 5.26 -18.04
CA SER A 58 13.18 4.37 -18.46
C SER A 58 13.15 4.11 -19.96
N PHE A 59 11.96 4.11 -20.56
CA PHE A 59 11.76 3.88 -21.99
C PHE A 59 11.79 5.15 -22.84
N SER A 60 11.78 6.34 -22.23
CA SER A 60 11.77 7.64 -22.92
C SER A 60 13.04 8.48 -22.69
N GLY A 61 14.09 7.89 -22.11
CA GLY A 61 15.39 8.55 -21.93
C GLY A 61 15.60 9.23 -20.57
N GLY A 62 14.83 8.86 -19.54
CA GLY A 62 14.93 9.38 -18.17
C GLY A 62 16.23 9.07 -17.40
N GLY A 63 17.27 8.55 -18.08
CA GLY A 63 18.59 8.30 -17.52
C GLY A 63 18.63 7.14 -16.50
N ALA A 64 19.73 7.07 -15.75
CA ALA A 64 20.00 5.96 -14.83
C ALA A 64 18.99 5.84 -13.68
N LEU A 65 18.46 6.97 -13.17
CA LEU A 65 17.50 6.96 -12.06
C LEU A 65 16.17 6.30 -12.44
N ALA A 66 15.69 6.51 -13.67
CA ALA A 66 14.47 5.84 -14.14
C ALA A 66 14.64 4.32 -14.20
N TRP A 67 15.82 3.85 -14.63
CA TRP A 67 16.17 2.42 -14.64
C TRP A 67 16.26 1.84 -13.23
N VAL A 68 16.79 2.59 -12.26
CA VAL A 68 16.77 2.18 -10.85
C VAL A 68 15.32 2.02 -10.36
N GLN A 69 14.43 2.95 -10.70
CA GLN A 69 13.01 2.85 -10.32
C GLN A 69 12.30 1.65 -10.95
N ALA A 70 12.60 1.34 -12.20
CA ALA A 70 12.09 0.13 -12.87
C ALA A 70 12.68 -1.15 -12.23
N ALA A 71 13.98 -1.16 -11.91
CA ALA A 71 14.65 -2.28 -11.28
C ALA A 71 14.09 -2.60 -9.88
N LEU A 72 13.57 -1.60 -9.14
CA LEU A 72 12.90 -1.83 -7.86
C LEU A 72 11.69 -2.77 -7.99
N TYR A 73 10.92 -2.71 -9.08
CA TYR A 73 9.80 -3.64 -9.30
C TYR A 73 10.29 -5.07 -9.53
N VAL A 74 11.32 -5.23 -10.36
CA VAL A 74 11.93 -6.55 -10.60
C VAL A 74 12.52 -7.12 -9.31
N ALA A 75 13.22 -6.30 -8.53
CA ALA A 75 13.76 -6.68 -7.23
C ALA A 75 12.65 -7.06 -6.24
N GLY A 76 11.54 -6.30 -6.19
CA GLY A 76 10.38 -6.59 -5.35
C GLY A 76 9.76 -7.96 -5.66
N PHE A 77 9.56 -8.27 -6.95
CA PHE A 77 9.07 -9.59 -7.36
C PHE A 77 10.06 -10.71 -7.06
N ALA A 78 11.36 -10.49 -7.30
CA ALA A 78 12.39 -11.47 -6.99
C ALA A 78 12.45 -11.79 -5.49
N VAL A 79 12.30 -10.78 -4.62
CA VAL A 79 12.22 -10.96 -3.17
C VAL A 79 10.97 -11.73 -2.78
N ALA A 80 9.80 -11.39 -3.34
CA ALA A 80 8.54 -12.08 -3.07
C ALA A 80 8.61 -13.57 -3.44
N ILE A 81 9.06 -13.88 -4.66
CA ILE A 81 9.20 -15.26 -5.14
C ILE A 81 10.27 -16.00 -4.30
N GLY A 82 11.40 -15.35 -4.02
CA GLY A 82 12.46 -15.91 -3.21
C GLY A 82 12.04 -16.21 -1.76
N TYR A 83 11.13 -15.40 -1.19
CA TYR A 83 10.55 -15.65 0.12
C TYR A 83 9.69 -16.93 0.13
N VAL A 84 8.82 -17.10 -0.88
CA VAL A 84 7.97 -18.30 -1.00
C VAL A 84 8.81 -19.55 -1.24
N TRP A 85 9.85 -19.48 -2.08
CA TRP A 85 10.79 -20.59 -2.30
C TRP A 85 11.54 -21.03 -1.05
N ARG A 86 11.86 -20.09 -0.14
CA ARG A 86 12.55 -20.41 1.12
C ARG A 86 11.61 -20.95 2.20
N THR A 87 10.30 -20.88 2.00
CA THR A 87 9.30 -21.26 3.00
C THR A 87 8.30 -22.29 2.46
N PRO A 88 8.73 -23.41 1.84
CA PRO A 88 7.80 -24.34 1.18
C PRO A 88 6.84 -25.02 2.17
N GLN A 89 7.20 -25.15 3.45
CA GLN A 89 6.34 -25.77 4.48
C GLN A 89 5.23 -24.85 5.02
N GLN A 90 5.21 -23.56 4.64
CA GLN A 90 4.17 -22.63 5.09
C GLN A 90 2.89 -22.78 4.27
N GLY A 91 1.76 -22.89 4.97
CA GLY A 91 0.44 -22.90 4.35
C GLY A 91 -0.10 -21.50 4.01
N LEU A 92 -1.27 -21.46 3.38
CA LEU A 92 -1.92 -20.22 2.96
C LEU A 92 -2.44 -19.35 4.12
N ARG A 93 -2.81 -19.97 5.26
CA ARG A 93 -3.40 -19.25 6.40
C ARG A 93 -2.40 -18.31 7.09
N PRO A 94 -1.19 -18.75 7.49
CA PRO A 94 -0.20 -17.84 8.07
C PRO A 94 0.16 -16.67 7.14
N ASP A 95 0.34 -16.93 5.84
CA ASP A 95 0.59 -15.88 4.86
C ASP A 95 -0.57 -14.88 4.78
N SER A 96 -1.80 -15.37 4.80
CA SER A 96 -3.00 -14.51 4.78
C SER A 96 -3.09 -13.61 6.01
N GLU A 97 -2.71 -14.08 7.20
CA GLU A 97 -2.70 -13.26 8.42
C GLU A 97 -1.69 -12.11 8.33
N ILE A 98 -0.49 -12.39 7.79
CA ILE A 98 0.54 -11.37 7.60
C ILE A 98 0.10 -10.36 6.54
N ILE A 99 -0.36 -10.83 5.39
CA ILE A 99 -0.82 -9.99 4.28
C ILE A 99 -1.99 -9.13 4.75
N TYR A 100 -2.95 -9.70 5.47
CA TYR A 100 -4.06 -8.97 6.06
C TYR A 100 -3.56 -7.86 6.99
N GLY A 101 -2.59 -8.13 7.86
CA GLY A 101 -2.00 -7.13 8.74
C GLY A 101 -1.36 -5.96 7.97
N VAL A 102 -0.60 -6.27 6.92
CA VAL A 102 0.03 -5.26 6.05
C VAL A 102 -1.03 -4.44 5.31
N THR A 103 -2.01 -5.09 4.68
CA THR A 103 -3.08 -4.39 3.96
C THR A 103 -3.92 -3.52 4.89
N ALA A 104 -4.27 -4.03 6.07
CA ALA A 104 -5.02 -3.26 7.08
C ALA A 104 -4.23 -2.02 7.54
N PHE A 105 -2.91 -2.12 7.69
CA PHE A 105 -2.07 -0.96 7.98
C PHE A 105 -2.05 0.05 6.83
N ILE A 106 -1.84 -0.39 5.58
CA ILE A 106 -1.80 0.48 4.40
C ILE A 106 -3.12 1.23 4.24
N VAL A 107 -4.26 0.52 4.32
CA VAL A 107 -5.59 1.13 4.21
C VAL A 107 -5.82 2.15 5.30
N ARG A 108 -5.45 1.85 6.55
CA ARG A 108 -5.58 2.79 7.67
C ARG A 108 -4.70 4.02 7.53
N ALA A 109 -3.46 3.86 7.06
CA ALA A 109 -2.55 4.96 6.78
C ALA A 109 -3.07 5.86 5.66
N ALA A 110 -3.53 5.26 4.56
CA ALA A 110 -4.13 5.98 3.44
C ALA A 110 -5.40 6.74 3.88
N PHE A 111 -6.24 6.12 4.70
CA PHE A 111 -7.43 6.74 5.26
C PHE A 111 -7.09 8.04 6.01
N TRP A 112 -6.21 7.98 7.01
CA TRP A 112 -5.84 9.17 7.78
C TRP A 112 -5.12 10.22 6.94
N ALA A 113 -4.28 9.80 5.98
CA ALA A 113 -3.64 10.71 5.05
C ALA A 113 -4.67 11.49 4.22
N VAL A 114 -5.63 10.81 3.60
CA VAL A 114 -6.67 11.47 2.77
C VAL A 114 -7.54 12.40 3.59
N VAL A 115 -7.92 12.01 4.82
CA VAL A 115 -8.72 12.85 5.71
C VAL A 115 -8.00 14.15 6.07
N LEU A 116 -6.73 14.07 6.48
CA LEU A 116 -5.95 15.26 6.85
C LEU A 116 -5.68 16.15 5.64
N VAL A 117 -5.35 15.56 4.49
CA VAL A 117 -5.14 16.29 3.24
C VAL A 117 -6.43 17.01 2.83
N GLY A 118 -7.57 16.32 2.83
CA GLY A 118 -8.87 16.89 2.46
C GLY A 118 -9.30 18.03 3.39
N LEU A 119 -9.16 17.84 4.71
CA LEU A 119 -9.46 18.90 5.68
C LEU A 119 -8.57 20.13 5.48
N THR A 120 -7.27 19.91 5.25
CA THR A 120 -6.34 21.01 5.02
C THR A 120 -6.64 21.74 3.71
N ASP A 121 -7.00 21.00 2.65
CA ASP A 121 -7.36 21.62 1.36
C ASP A 121 -8.68 22.38 1.43
N MET A 122 -9.66 21.91 2.21
CA MET A 122 -10.88 22.66 2.52
C MET A 122 -10.55 24.00 3.21
N VAL A 123 -9.72 23.98 4.24
CA VAL A 123 -9.31 25.20 4.98
C VAL A 123 -8.55 26.17 4.08
N ILE A 124 -7.59 25.68 3.28
CA ILE A 124 -6.83 26.52 2.34
C ILE A 124 -7.73 27.10 1.26
N SER A 125 -8.67 26.32 0.74
CA SER A 125 -9.62 26.77 -0.28
C SER A 125 -10.57 27.82 0.27
N PHE A 126 -11.06 27.65 1.50
CA PHE A 126 -11.87 28.66 2.19
C PHE A 126 -11.10 29.98 2.37
N MET A 127 -9.88 29.93 2.94
CA MET A 127 -9.05 31.13 3.11
C MET A 127 -8.70 31.82 1.80
N ARG A 128 -8.62 31.06 0.70
CA ARG A 128 -8.40 31.61 -0.64
C ARG A 128 -9.61 32.39 -1.13
N VAL A 129 -10.80 31.81 -1.02
CA VAL A 129 -12.05 32.41 -1.48
C VAL A 129 -12.36 33.71 -0.71
N GLU A 130 -12.14 33.71 0.59
CA GLU A 130 -12.36 34.88 1.46
C GLU A 130 -11.24 35.93 1.39
N GLY A 131 -10.18 35.69 0.61
CA GLY A 131 -9.04 36.61 0.50
C GLY A 131 -8.21 36.75 1.79
N LEU A 132 -8.36 35.83 2.74
CA LEU A 132 -7.67 35.84 4.04
C LEU A 132 -6.23 35.32 3.96
N LEU A 133 -5.90 34.55 2.91
CA LEU A 133 -4.58 33.94 2.72
C LEU A 133 -3.40 34.93 2.86
N PRO A 134 -3.39 36.10 2.17
CA PRO A 134 -2.29 37.04 2.30
C PRO A 134 -2.19 37.68 3.69
N GLY A 135 -3.31 37.82 4.40
CA GLY A 135 -3.34 38.37 5.76
C GLY A 135 -2.78 37.43 6.83
N VAL A 136 -2.89 36.12 6.63
CA VAL A 136 -2.41 35.10 7.59
C VAL A 136 -0.98 34.64 7.26
N PHE A 137 -0.67 34.42 5.98
CA PHE A 137 0.59 33.80 5.54
C PHE A 137 1.53 34.75 4.80
N GLY A 138 1.09 35.98 4.50
CA GLY A 138 1.84 36.92 3.68
C GLY A 138 1.62 36.72 2.17
N GLN A 139 1.92 37.76 1.39
CA GLN A 139 1.63 37.81 -0.06
C GLN A 139 2.39 36.74 -0.87
N GLU A 140 3.63 36.46 -0.49
CA GLU A 140 4.51 35.51 -1.18
C GLU A 140 4.02 34.07 -0.99
N LEU A 141 3.79 33.66 0.27
CA LEU A 141 3.32 32.31 0.59
C LEU A 141 1.87 32.08 0.14
N ALA A 142 1.02 33.11 0.14
CA ALA A 142 -0.32 33.04 -0.45
C ALA A 142 -0.27 32.74 -1.95
N THR A 143 0.69 33.34 -2.66
CA THR A 143 0.93 33.09 -4.09
C THR A 143 1.46 31.69 -4.32
N ASP A 144 2.36 31.19 -3.48
CA ASP A 144 2.87 29.83 -3.62
C ASP A 144 1.85 28.76 -3.24
N LEU A 145 1.07 28.95 -2.17
CA LEU A 145 -0.08 28.10 -1.82
C LEU A 145 -1.15 28.06 -2.91
N SER A 146 -1.21 29.09 -3.77
CA SER A 146 -2.08 29.09 -4.95
C SER A 146 -1.71 27.99 -5.95
N ARG A 147 -0.41 27.65 -6.05
CA ARG A 147 0.15 26.68 -6.99
C ARG A 147 -0.07 25.25 -6.49
N SER A 148 -0.56 24.39 -7.37
CA SER A 148 -0.83 22.98 -7.06
C SER A 148 0.43 22.21 -6.64
N GLN A 149 1.56 22.46 -7.31
CA GLN A 149 2.83 21.78 -7.02
C GLN A 149 3.36 22.09 -5.61
N PHE A 150 3.32 23.36 -5.19
CA PHE A 150 3.78 23.77 -3.87
C PHE A 150 2.92 23.17 -2.76
N ARG A 151 1.59 23.23 -2.92
CA ARG A 151 0.64 22.63 -1.98
C ARG A 151 0.81 21.10 -1.90
N GLY A 152 1.05 20.43 -3.02
CA GLY A 152 1.39 19.02 -3.03
C GLY A 152 2.59 18.71 -2.14
N GLN A 153 3.73 19.34 -2.42
CA GLN A 153 5.00 19.09 -1.73
C GLN A 153 5.02 19.50 -0.26
N TYR A 154 4.50 20.69 0.07
CA TYR A 154 4.68 21.30 1.39
C TYR A 154 3.45 21.22 2.30
N VAL A 155 2.29 20.83 1.78
CA VAL A 155 1.07 20.68 2.59
C VAL A 155 0.61 19.23 2.58
N HIS A 156 0.35 18.67 1.40
CA HIS A 156 -0.25 17.34 1.32
C HIS A 156 0.68 16.23 1.82
N PHE A 157 1.97 16.29 1.47
CA PHE A 157 2.94 15.28 1.95
C PHE A 157 3.14 15.28 3.47
N PRO A 158 3.36 16.43 4.15
CA PRO A 158 3.41 16.46 5.61
C PRO A 158 2.14 15.90 6.26
N MET A 159 0.97 16.21 5.70
CA MET A 159 -0.31 15.64 6.19
C MET A 159 -0.39 14.14 5.96
N ALA A 160 0.12 13.62 4.84
CA ALA A 160 0.20 12.19 4.59
C ALA A 160 1.13 11.48 5.59
N VAL A 161 2.28 12.08 5.93
CA VAL A 161 3.19 11.57 6.97
C VAL A 161 2.51 11.57 8.33
N ALA A 162 1.81 12.65 8.69
CA ALA A 162 1.01 12.70 9.91
C ALA A 162 -0.06 11.59 9.94
N GLY A 163 -0.73 11.33 8.81
CA GLY A 163 -1.69 10.24 8.67
C GLY A 163 -1.08 8.85 8.89
N ILE A 164 0.11 8.60 8.34
CA ILE A 164 0.87 7.37 8.59
C ILE A 164 1.21 7.25 10.08
N LEU A 165 1.69 8.33 10.73
CA LEU A 165 2.01 8.33 12.15
C LEU A 165 0.76 8.01 13.00
N ILE A 166 -0.38 8.61 12.70
CA ILE A 166 -1.65 8.31 13.38
C ILE A 166 -2.02 6.83 13.19
N ALA A 167 -1.84 6.27 11.98
CA ALA A 167 -2.13 4.87 11.71
C ALA A 167 -1.19 3.87 12.41
N VAL A 168 0.01 4.31 12.81
CA VAL A 168 0.91 3.53 13.67
C VAL A 168 0.37 3.45 15.10
N PHE A 169 -0.14 4.57 15.64
CA PHE A 169 -0.64 4.63 17.01
C PHE A 169 -2.07 4.11 17.18
N ASN A 170 -2.93 4.31 16.17
CA ASN A 170 -4.32 3.87 16.20
C ASN A 170 -4.48 2.56 15.44
N ARG A 171 -4.94 1.49 16.09
CA ARG A 171 -5.10 0.16 15.47
C ARG A 171 -6.50 -0.09 14.89
N GLY A 172 -7.46 0.81 15.09
CA GLY A 172 -8.81 0.67 14.56
C GLY A 172 -8.94 1.12 13.10
N LEU A 173 -9.79 0.45 12.32
CA LEU A 173 -10.14 0.85 10.94
C LEU A 173 -10.97 2.15 10.87
N GLY A 174 -11.40 2.69 12.02
CA GLY A 174 -12.12 3.95 12.08
C GLY A 174 -13.46 3.91 11.34
N PHE A 175 -14.20 2.79 11.40
CA PHE A 175 -15.51 2.65 10.74
C PHE A 175 -16.46 3.83 11.03
N HIS A 176 -16.45 4.32 12.28
CA HIS A 176 -17.19 5.52 12.68
C HIS A 176 -16.75 6.79 11.92
N TRP A 177 -15.45 6.94 11.64
CA TRP A 177 -14.93 8.03 10.82
C TRP A 177 -15.31 7.87 9.36
N LEU A 178 -15.33 6.65 8.82
CA LEU A 178 -15.76 6.38 7.44
C LEU A 178 -17.22 6.79 7.24
N SER A 179 -18.12 6.42 8.16
CA SER A 179 -19.53 6.84 8.09
C SER A 179 -19.69 8.36 8.19
N LEU A 180 -18.90 9.02 9.03
CA LEU A 180 -18.98 10.47 9.21
C LEU A 180 -18.51 11.22 7.95
N LEU A 181 -17.46 10.74 7.29
CA LEU A 181 -16.93 11.34 6.06
C LEU A 181 -17.88 11.19 4.87
N VAL A 182 -18.58 10.07 4.75
CA VAL A 182 -19.60 9.90 3.70
C VAL A 182 -20.72 10.93 3.87
N VAL A 183 -21.23 11.10 5.10
CA VAL A 183 -22.27 12.08 5.40
C VAL A 183 -21.77 13.51 5.20
N ALA A 184 -20.53 13.82 5.57
CA ALA A 184 -19.96 15.14 5.37
C ALA A 184 -19.67 15.48 3.89
N ALA A 185 -19.63 14.46 3.02
CA ALA A 185 -19.40 14.61 1.59
C ALA A 185 -20.70 14.71 0.77
N GLU A 186 -21.85 14.35 1.34
CA GLU A 186 -23.20 14.67 0.80
C GLU A 186 -23.60 16.11 1.11
#